data_AF-A0A353BU54-F1
#
_entry.id   AF-A0A353BU54-F1
#
_cell.length_a   1.000
_cell.length_b   1.000
_cell.length_c   1.000
_cell.angle_alpha   90.00
_cell.angle_beta   90.00
_cell.angle_gamma   90.00
#
_symmetry.space_group_name_H-M   'P 1'
#
loop_
_entity.id
_entity.type
_entity.pdbx_description
1 polymer ?
#
loop_
_entity_poly.entity_id
_entity_poly.type
_entity_poly.pdbx_seq_one_letter_code
_entity_poly.pdbx_strand_id
1 'polypeptide(L)' 'MLYIISDNINPYFNLALEEYLLKELDSECFMLWRNAPCIVVGKNQNTLAEINQEYVQK' A
#
# COMPACT_ATOMS: atom_id res chain seq x y z
N MET A 1 6.07 21.62 -1.04
CA MET A 1 6.04 20.31 -0.39
C MET A 1 4.79 20.18 0.47
N LEU A 2 3.92 19.23 0.15
CA LEU A 2 2.68 18.91 0.87
C LEU A 2 2.95 17.86 1.95
N TYR A 3 2.25 17.95 3.08
CA TYR A 3 2.29 16.94 4.14
C TYR A 3 0.92 16.29 4.25
N ILE A 4 0.88 14.97 4.07
CA ILE A 4 -0.37 14.19 4.03
C ILE A 4 -0.33 13.17 5.17
N ILE A 5 -1.37 13.17 5.99
CA ILE A 5 -1.60 12.14 7.01
C ILE A 5 -2.90 11.45 6.63
N SER A 6 -2.82 10.16 6.31
CA SER A 6 -3.99 9.33 5.98
C SER A 6 -4.33 8.42 7.16
N ASP A 7 -5.54 8.59 7.71
CA ASP A 7 -6.08 7.69 8.74
C ASP A 7 -6.68 6.41 8.15
N ASN A 8 -6.67 6.25 6.82
CA ASN A 8 -7.18 5.06 6.17
C ASN A 8 -6.24 3.87 6.39
N ILE A 9 -6.82 2.72 6.76
CA ILE A 9 -6.10 1.48 7.05
C ILE A 9 -6.26 0.42 5.95
N ASN A 10 -7.06 0.69 4.91
CA ASN A 10 -7.29 -0.26 3.83
C ASN A 10 -6.08 -0.30 2.90
N PRO A 11 -5.36 -1.44 2.80
CA PRO A 11 -4.16 -1.55 1.96
C PRO A 11 -4.42 -1.31 0.48
N TYR A 12 -5.60 -1.67 -0.03
CA TYR A 12 -5.96 -1.43 -1.43
C TYR A 12 -6.06 0.07 -1.72
N PHE A 13 -6.72 0.82 -0.82
CA PHE A 13 -6.84 2.27 -0.96
C PHE A 13 -5.48 2.95 -0.79
N ASN A 14 -4.71 2.55 0.21
CA ASN A 14 -3.45 3.22 0.51
C ASN A 14 -2.42 3.06 -0.61
N LEU A 15 -2.30 1.87 -1.20
CA LEU A 15 -1.41 1.66 -2.36
C LEU A 15 -1.92 2.39 -3.60
N ALA A 16 -3.23 2.48 -3.80
CA ALA A 16 -3.80 3.27 -4.90
C ALA A 16 -3.54 4.78 -4.72
N LEU A 17 -3.68 5.30 -3.49
CA LEU A 17 -3.37 6.68 -3.16
C LEU A 17 -1.87 6.97 -3.34
N GLU A 18 -0.99 6.09 -2.87
CA GLU A 18 0.46 6.22 -3.08
C GLU A 18 0.80 6.28 -4.58
N GLU A 19 0.23 5.38 -5.39
CA GLU A 19 0.47 5.38 -6.83
C GLU A 19 -0.06 6.65 -7.51
N TYR A 20 -1.26 7.13 -7.12
CA TYR A 20 -1.81 8.39 -7.63
C TYR A 20 -0.93 9.59 -7.27
N LEU A 21 -0.49 9.69 -6.02
CA LEU A 21 0.41 10.77 -5.58
C LEU A 21 1.76 10.71 -6.30
N LEU A 22 2.25 9.51 -6.65
CA LEU A 22 3.49 9.36 -7.40
C LEU A 22 3.35 9.77 -8.87
N LYS A 23 2.21 9.47 -9.50
CA LYS A 23 2.04 9.62 -10.96
C LYS A 23 1.36 10.93 -11.37
N GLU A 24 0.41 11.42 -10.58
CA GLU A 24 -0.51 12.48 -10.98
C GLU A 24 -0.33 13.77 -10.19
N LEU A 25 0.43 13.76 -9.08
CA LEU A 25 0.64 14.95 -8.27
C LEU A 25 1.84 15.76 -8.80
N ASP A 26 1.58 16.99 -9.28
CA ASP A 26 2.62 17.91 -9.76
C ASP A 26 3.47 18.56 -8.65
N SER A 27 3.24 18.21 -7.39
CA SER A 27 3.88 18.82 -6.22
C SER A 27 4.63 17.77 -5.40
N GLU A 28 5.78 18.15 -4.83
CA GLU A 28 6.45 17.30 -3.85
C GLU A 28 5.53 17.04 -2.64
N CYS A 29 5.49 15.79 -2.17
CA CYS A 29 4.72 15.43 -0.99
C CYS A 29 5.47 14.46 -0.07
N PHE A 30 5.13 14.52 1.21
CA PHE A 30 5.49 13.54 2.22
C PHE A 30 4.20 12.99 2.84
N MET A 31 4.00 11.68 2.78
CA MET A 31 2.80 11.01 3.29
C MET A 31 3.15 10.02 4.40
N LEU A 32 2.40 10.08 5.50
CA LEU A 32 2.37 9.03 6.53
C LEU A 32 1.01 8.32 6.50
N TRP A 33 1.05 6.99 6.53
CA TRP A 33 -0.11 6.11 6.47
C TRP A 33 0.22 4.77 7.12
N ARG A 34 -0.80 3.95 7.37
CA ARG A 34 -0.66 2.59 7.94
C ARG A 34 -1.64 1.63 7.29
N ASN A 35 -1.33 0.35 7.26
CA ASN A 35 -2.27 -0.69 6.85
C ASN A 35 -2.85 -1.46 8.03
N ALA A 36 -4.06 -1.96 7.85
CA ALA A 36 -4.56 -3.14 8.55
C ALA A 36 -3.69 -4.36 8.20
N PRO A 37 -3.76 -5.48 8.95
CA PRO A 37 -2.97 -6.68 8.65
C PRO A 37 -3.06 -7.09 7.18
N CYS A 38 -1.94 -7.07 6.48
CA CYS A 38 -1.84 -7.41 5.06
C CYS A 38 -0.44 -7.92 4.72
N ILE A 39 -0.35 -8.69 3.63
CA ILE A 39 0.92 -9.04 3.00
C ILE A 39 1.04 -8.23 1.71
N VAL A 40 2.04 -7.35 1.63
CA VAL A 40 2.37 -6.62 0.40
C VAL A 40 3.43 -7.42 -0.34
N VAL A 41 3.11 -7.81 -1.57
CA VAL A 41 4.00 -8.63 -2.41
C VAL A 41 4.69 -7.74 -3.42
N GLY A 42 6.00 -7.92 -3.59
CA GLY A 42 6.78 -7.18 -4.57
C GLY A 42 6.35 -7.51 -6.00
N LYS A 43 6.41 -6.51 -6.90
CA LYS A 43 5.94 -6.59 -8.30
C LYS A 43 6.41 -7.83 -9.08
N ASN A 44 7.58 -8.37 -8.74
CA ASN A 44 8.21 -9.49 -9.46
C ASN A 44 8.29 -10.79 -8.63
N GLN A 45 7.60 -10.89 -7.50
CA GLN A 45 7.55 -12.11 -6.69
C GLN A 45 6.39 -13.01 -7.11
N ASN A 46 6.53 -14.32 -6.87
CA ASN A 46 5.44 -15.28 -7.04
C ASN A 46 4.61 -15.35 -5.74
N THR A 47 3.48 -14.65 -5.69
CA THR A 47 2.63 -14.57 -4.49
C THR A 47 2.32 -15.92 -3.86
N LEU A 48 2.01 -16.96 -4.66
CA LEU A 48 1.65 -18.28 -4.13
C LEU A 48 2.83 -19.00 -3.45
N ALA A 49 4.07 -18.61 -3.75
CA ALA A 49 5.27 -19.16 -3.11
C ALA A 49 5.66 -18.38 -1.84
N GLU A 50 5.22 -17.12 -1.69
CA GLU A 50 5.61 -16.25 -0.56
C GLU A 50 4.61 -16.32 0.61
N ILE A 51 3.35 -16.67 0.34
CA ILE A 51 2.29 -16.67 1.36
C ILE A 51 2.01 -18.06 1.90
N ASN A 52 1.70 -18.14 3.19
CA ASN A 52 1.00 -19.29 3.74
C ASN A 52 -0.50 -19.14 3.42
N GLN A 53 -0.95 -19.76 2.32
CA GLN A 53 -2.32 -19.63 1.83
C GLN A 53 -3.37 -20.06 2.86
N GLU A 54 -3.13 -21.16 3.59
CA GLU A 54 -4.06 -21.65 4.61
C GLU A 54 -4.18 -20.71 5.81
N TYR A 55 -3.12 -19.97 6.14
CA TYR A 55 -3.14 -19.02 7.25
C TYR A 55 -3.88 -17.74 6.88
N VAL A 56 -3.68 -17.21 5.65
CA VAL A 56 -4.27 -15.92 5.25
C VAL A 56 -5.74 -16.00 4.85
N GLN A 57 -6.28 -17.20 4.61
CA GLN A 57 -7.69 -17.43 4.28
C GLN A 57 -8.58 -17.69 5.52
N LYS A 58 -7.97 -17.90 6.70
CA LYS A 58 -8.69 -18.09 7.96
C LYS A 58 -9.11 -16.75 8.56
#